data_AF-A0AAE4JWM6-F1
#
_entry.id   AF-A0AAE4JWM6-F1
#
_cell.length_a   1.000
_cell.length_b   1.000
_cell.length_c   1.000
_cell.angle_alpha   90.00
_cell.angle_beta   90.00
_cell.angle_gamma   90.00
#
_symmetry.space_group_name_H-M   'P 1'
#
loop_
_entity.id
_entity.type
_entity.pdbx_description
1 polymer ?
#
loop_
_entity_poly.entity_id
_entity_poly.type
_entity_poly.pdbx_seq_one_letter_code
_entity_poly.pdbx_strand_id
1 'polypeptide(L)'
;MFLTFLLSQNSLRNAIEHNLTYQNTQGIVKTKPMGDLILRFLNHQTHHQGQDSVLLSQAGQHLDSTDLLVLIPKSYLSYPSKAPNP
;
A
#
# COMPACT_ATOMS: atom_id res chain seq x y z
N MET A 1 -22.45 9.33 13.18
CA MET A 1 -21.03 8.99 12.99
C MET A 1 -20.85 7.58 12.39
N PHE A 2 -21.52 6.54 12.89
CA PHE A 2 -21.45 5.17 12.32
C PHE A 2 -21.97 5.04 10.88
N LEU A 3 -23.09 5.68 10.54
CA LEU A 3 -23.69 5.60 9.20
C LEU A 3 -22.80 6.23 8.12
N THR A 4 -22.11 7.32 8.46
CA THR A 4 -21.16 8.02 7.58
C THR A 4 -19.92 7.16 7.32
N PHE A 5 -19.43 6.44 8.32
CA PHE A 5 -18.30 5.51 8.19
C PHE A 5 -18.65 4.31 7.28
N LEU A 6 -19.82 3.70 7.44
CA LEU A 6 -20.30 2.61 6.58
C LEU A 6 -20.52 3.04 5.12
N LEU A 7 -21.10 4.21 4.89
CA LEU A 7 -21.26 4.77 3.54
C LEU A 7 -19.90 5.11 2.90
N SER A 8 -18.94 5.60 3.68
CA SER A 8 -17.56 5.82 3.23
C SER A 8 -16.88 4.52 2.83
N GLN A 9 -17.05 3.44 3.60
CA GLN A 9 -16.47 2.13 3.28
C GLN A 9 -17.10 1.52 2.02
N ASN A 10 -18.42 1.64 1.84
CA ASN A 10 -19.08 1.20 0.61
C ASN A 10 -18.65 2.00 -0.62
N SER A 11 -18.45 3.31 -0.47
CA SER A 11 -18.00 4.17 -1.59
C SER A 11 -16.57 3.85 -2.01
N LEU A 12 -15.69 3.56 -1.05
CA LEU A 12 -14.30 3.20 -1.31
C LEU A 12 -14.20 1.79 -1.90
N ARG A 13 -14.97 0.84 -1.37
CA ARG A 13 -15.06 -0.51 -1.91
C ARG A 13 -15.59 -0.51 -3.34
N ASN A 14 -16.67 0.22 -3.60
CA ASN A 14 -17.17 0.43 -4.95
C ASN A 14 -16.07 1.02 -5.83
N ALA A 15 -15.40 2.11 -5.43
CA ALA A 15 -14.36 2.74 -6.24
C ALA A 15 -13.25 1.77 -6.69
N ILE A 16 -12.87 0.80 -5.86
CA ILE A 16 -11.86 -0.21 -6.17
C ILE A 16 -12.40 -1.32 -7.08
N GLU A 17 -13.67 -1.69 -6.93
CA GLU A 17 -14.33 -2.77 -7.70
C GLU A 17 -14.73 -2.32 -9.13
N HIS A 18 -14.73 -1.03 -9.45
CA HIS A 18 -15.09 -0.54 -10.79
C HIS A 18 -13.92 -0.63 -11.78
N ASN A 19 -14.25 -0.74 -13.06
CA ASN A 19 -13.26 -0.63 -14.14
C ASN A 19 -12.93 0.84 -14.42
N LEU A 20 -11.63 1.14 -14.56
CA LEU A 20 -11.13 2.41 -15.05
C LEU A 20 -10.78 2.30 -16.53
N THR A 21 -11.37 3.15 -17.36
CA THR A 21 -10.95 3.36 -18.74
C THR A 21 -10.01 4.56 -18.81
N TYR A 22 -8.82 4.36 -19.36
CA TYR A 22 -7.79 5.40 -19.47
C TYR A 22 -7.05 5.27 -20.80
N GLN A 23 -6.43 6.36 -21.23
CA GLN A 23 -5.51 6.37 -22.36
C GLN A 23 -4.09 6.38 -21.81
N ASN A 24 -3.24 5.45 -22.25
CA ASN A 24 -1.84 5.46 -21.83
C ASN A 24 -1.05 6.57 -22.56
N THR A 25 0.21 6.77 -22.18
CA THR A 25 1.12 7.76 -22.80
C THR A 25 1.39 7.55 -24.29
N GLN A 26 1.02 6.38 -24.83
CA GLN A 26 1.13 6.05 -26.25
C GLN A 26 -0.19 6.28 -27.01
N GLY A 27 -1.21 6.83 -26.35
CA GLY A 27 -2.51 7.08 -26.95
C GLY A 27 -3.44 5.86 -26.99
N ILE A 28 -3.07 4.73 -26.39
CA ILE A 28 -3.85 3.48 -26.42
C ILE A 28 -4.87 3.49 -25.28
N VAL A 29 -6.15 3.37 -25.64
CA VAL A 29 -7.26 3.23 -24.68
C VAL A 29 -7.24 1.82 -24.08
N LYS A 30 -7.33 1.75 -22.75
CA LYS A 30 -7.37 0.51 -21.97
C LYS A 30 -8.43 0.62 -20.90
N THR A 31 -9.11 -0.50 -20.64
CA THR A 31 -10.06 -0.65 -19.54
C THR A 31 -9.55 -1.74 -18.61
N LYS A 32 -9.38 -1.42 -17.31
CA LYS A 32 -8.86 -2.36 -16.30
C LYS A 32 -9.58 -2.20 -14.97
N PRO A 33 -9.67 -3.26 -14.13
CA PRO A 33 -10.14 -3.12 -12.76
C PRO A 33 -9.32 -2.07 -12.00
N MET A 34 -9.97 -1.16 -11.28
CA MET A 34 -9.29 -0.08 -10.55
C MET A 34 -8.37 -0.64 -9.46
N GLY A 35 -8.79 -1.69 -8.77
CA GLY A 35 -7.96 -2.40 -7.78
C GLY A 35 -6.62 -2.90 -8.34
N ASP A 36 -6.59 -3.44 -9.55
CA ASP A 36 -5.35 -3.91 -10.19
C ASP A 36 -4.38 -2.76 -10.48
N LEU A 37 -4.92 -1.59 -10.84
CA LEU A 37 -4.13 -0.39 -11.10
C LEU A 37 -3.56 0.18 -9.81
N ILE A 38 -4.36 0.24 -8.74
CA ILE A 38 -3.92 0.68 -7.42
C ILE A 38 -2.83 -0.25 -6.89
N LEU A 39 -3.04 -1.57 -6.93
CA LEU A 39 -2.05 -2.55 -6.48
C LEU A 39 -0.73 -2.41 -7.24
N ARG A 40 -0.79 -2.28 -8.56
CA ARG A 40 0.39 -2.06 -9.40
C ARG A 40 1.11 -0.77 -9.05
N PHE A 41 0.36 0.32 -8.86
CA PHE A 41 0.91 1.60 -8.47
C PHE A 41 1.66 1.49 -7.13
N LEU A 42 1.03 0.91 -6.11
CA LEU A 42 1.63 0.71 -4.79
C LEU A 42 2.90 -0.15 -4.88
N ASN A 43 2.85 -1.26 -5.61
CA ASN A 43 4.02 -2.13 -5.81
C ASN A 43 5.16 -1.40 -6.53
N HIS A 44 4.85 -0.53 -7.48
CA HIS A 44 5.84 0.29 -8.17
C HIS A 44 6.48 1.33 -7.23
N GLN A 45 5.69 1.93 -6.33
CA GLN A 45 6.22 2.83 -5.30
C GLN A 45 7.16 2.08 -4.34
N THR A 46 6.77 0.91 -3.83
CA THR A 46 7.64 0.11 -2.94
C THR A 46 8.95 -0.28 -3.64
N HIS A 47 8.91 -0.55 -4.96
CA HIS A 47 10.12 -0.83 -5.72
C HIS A 47 11.04 0.40 -5.82
N HIS A 48 10.52 1.58 -6.15
CA HIS A 48 11.30 2.82 -6.18
C HIS A 48 11.86 3.19 -4.81
N GLN A 49 11.07 3.01 -3.76
CA GLN A 49 11.55 3.19 -2.39
C GLN A 49 12.71 2.24 -2.07
N GLY A 50 12.66 1.00 -2.56
CA GLY A 50 13.78 0.07 -2.48
C GLY A 50 15.03 0.56 -3.21
N GLN A 51 14.86 1.16 -4.40
CA GLN A 51 15.98 1.77 -5.15
C GLN A 51 16.62 2.92 -4.38
N ASP A 52 15.82 3.84 -3.84
CA ASP A 52 16.31 4.99 -3.08
C ASP A 52 17.03 4.55 -1.80
N SER A 53 16.49 3.55 -1.11
CA SER A 53 17.11 2.97 0.10
C SER A 53 18.51 2.39 -0.18
N VAL A 54 18.69 1.71 -1.31
CA VAL A 54 20.01 1.21 -1.72
C VAL A 54 20.97 2.37 -1.98
N LEU A 55 20.56 3.39 -2.72
CA LEU A 55 21.41 4.55 -3.04
C LEU A 55 21.82 5.32 -1.78
N LEU A 56 20.90 5.53 -0.85
CA LEU A 56 21.18 6.20 0.42
C LEU A 56 22.12 5.39 1.31
N SER A 57 21.90 4.07 1.40
CA SER A 57 22.80 3.16 2.12
C SER A 57 24.22 3.17 1.54
N GLN A 58 24.35 3.15 0.21
CA GLN A 58 25.64 3.29 -0.48
C GLN A 58 26.33 4.64 -0.20
N ALA A 59 25.56 5.71 0.01
CA ALA A 59 26.06 7.01 0.42
C ALA A 59 26.38 7.11 1.93
N GLY A 60 26.28 6.00 2.69
CA GLY A 60 26.50 5.96 4.13
C GLY A 60 25.37 6.57 4.95
N GLN A 61 24.22 6.88 4.33
CA GLN A 61 23.04 7.39 5.02
C GLN A 61 22.07 6.25 5.33
N HIS A 62 21.69 6.11 6.59
CA HIS A 62 20.73 5.10 7.01
C HIS A 62 19.33 5.70 7.06
N LEU A 63 18.39 5.14 6.31
CA LEU A 63 16.97 5.47 6.45
C LEU A 63 16.38 4.74 7.66
N ASP A 64 15.47 5.41 8.36
CA ASP A 64 14.59 4.76 9.33
C ASP A 64 13.58 3.86 8.61
N SER A 65 13.17 2.78 9.28
CA SER A 65 12.21 1.84 8.71
C SER A 65 10.85 2.49 8.52
N THR A 66 10.37 2.49 7.27
CA THR A 66 8.98 2.81 6.92
C THR A 66 8.09 1.57 6.89
N ASP A 67 8.55 0.45 7.47
CA ASP A 67 7.74 -0.77 7.56
C ASP A 67 6.42 -0.45 8.25
N LEU A 68 5.33 -0.89 7.63
CA LEU A 68 3.98 -0.70 8.14
C LEU A 68 3.85 -1.25 9.58
N LEU A 69 4.58 -2.33 9.91
CA LEU A 69 4.62 -2.90 11.25
C LEU A 69 5.36 -2.03 12.28
N VAL A 70 6.30 -1.19 11.83
CA VAL A 70 6.98 -0.21 12.67
C VAL A 70 6.09 1.01 12.93
N LEU A 71 5.21 1.34 11.98
CA LEU A 71 4.27 2.47 12.07
C LEU A 71 2.98 2.16 12.85
N ILE A 72 2.60 0.88 12.97
CA ILE A 72 1.45 0.46 13.79
C ILE A 72 1.83 0.53 15.28
N PRO A 73 1.08 1.26 16.12
CA PRO A 73 1.38 1.33 17.55
C PRO A 73 1.35 -0.08 18.18
N LYS A 74 2.38 -0.40 18.98
CA LYS A 74 2.52 -1.72 19.65
C LYS A 74 1.29 -2.14 20.45
N SER A 75 0.48 -1.19 20.92
CA SER A 75 -0.80 -1.45 21.60
C SER A 75 -1.81 -2.23 20.75
N TYR A 76 -1.73 -2.15 19.43
CA TYR A 76 -2.60 -2.90 18.50
C TYR A 76 -2.03 -4.29 18.15
N LEU A 77 -0.76 -4.57 18.48
CA LEU A 77 -0.09 -5.86 18.26
C LEU A 77 -0.30 -6.83 19.43
N SER A 78 -1.50 -6.83 20.03
CA SER A 78 -1.89 -7.75 21.12
C SER A 78 -2.20 -9.16 20.60
N TYR A 79 -1.27 -9.78 19.86
CA TYR A 79 -1.23 -11.23 19.73
C TYR A 79 -0.34 -11.76 20.87
N PRO A 80 -0.78 -12.79 21.64
CA PRO A 80 0.08 -13.37 22.64
C PRO A 80 1.29 -13.99 21.94
N SER A 81 2.46 -13.39 22.17
CA SER A 81 3.74 -14.05 22.07
C SER A 81 3.69 -15.29 22.97
N LYS A 82 3.22 -16.40 22.42
CA LYS A 82 3.53 -17.72 22.95
C LYS A 82 4.52 -18.33 21.97
N ALA A 83 5.80 -18.06 22.24
CA ALA A 83 6.87 -18.87 21.69
C ALA A 83 6.54 -20.36 21.96
N PRO A 84 6.74 -21.27 20.98
CA PRO A 84 6.88 -22.67 21.34
C PRO A 84 8.10 -22.77 22.27
N ASN A 85 7.88 -23.28 23.48
CA ASN A 85 8.95 -23.64 24.41
C ASN A 85 9.84 -24.73 23.76
N PRO A 86 11.13 -24.83 24.13
CA PRO A 86 12.15 -25.58 23.39
C PRO A 86 11.87 -27.08 23.27
#